data_AF-A0A914G9S4-F1
#
_entry.id   AF-A0A914G9S4-F1
#
_cell.length_a   1.000
_cell.length_b   1.000
_cell.length_c   1.000
_cell.angle_alpha   90.00
_cell.angle_beta   90.00
_cell.angle_gamma   90.00
#
_symmetry.space_group_name_H-M   'P 1'
#
loop_
_entity.id
_entity.type
_entity.pdbx_description
1 polymer ?
#
loop_
_entity_poly.entity_id
_entity_poly.type
_entity_poly.pdbx_seq_one_letter_code
_entity_poly.pdbx_strand_id
1 'polypeptide(L)'
;MSLSWLWLIPESLKRFIVHLDLRDPSIPECVIESAMELFSSTVIRNMLYLLNDSLKIVKFHDDSLFRNEYRNRIILFYGASDKWIPKELAEKQEERLGKSSVFVDENGCDHAFVNCDGEVMAQIVFSFVREFFIDVLS
;
A
#
# COMPACT_ATOMS: atom_id res chain seq x y z
N MET A 1 -23.46 -10.69 -9.05
CA MET A 1 -23.41 -12.01 -8.37
C MET A 1 -23.82 -11.83 -6.93
N SER A 2 -24.78 -12.63 -6.43
CA SER A 2 -25.24 -12.52 -5.05
C SER A 2 -24.22 -13.15 -4.10
N LEU A 3 -23.53 -12.34 -3.30
CA LEU A 3 -22.56 -12.77 -2.28
C LEU A 3 -23.23 -13.30 -1.00
N SER A 4 -24.45 -13.83 -1.11
CA SER A 4 -25.29 -14.26 0.01
C SER A 4 -24.68 -15.40 0.82
N TRP A 5 -23.81 -16.20 0.20
CA TRP A 5 -23.17 -17.35 0.85
C TRP A 5 -22.16 -16.97 1.94
N LEU A 6 -21.61 -15.75 1.90
CA LEU A 6 -20.68 -15.25 2.93
C LEU A 6 -21.36 -15.06 4.29
N TRP A 7 -22.68 -14.86 4.28
CA TRP A 7 -23.48 -14.81 5.50
C TRP A 7 -23.66 -16.19 6.16
N LEU A 8 -23.50 -17.28 5.39
CA LEU A 8 -23.60 -18.66 5.89
C LEU A 8 -22.33 -19.14 6.60
N ILE A 9 -21.22 -18.40 6.50
CA ILE A 9 -19.97 -18.76 7.17
C ILE A 9 -20.16 -18.57 8.68
N PRO A 10 -19.99 -19.63 9.50
CA PRO A 10 -20.08 -19.52 10.94
C PRO A 10 -19.06 -18.52 11.49
N GLU A 11 -19.43 -17.80 12.54
CA GLU A 11 -18.58 -16.78 13.16
C GLU A 11 -17.26 -17.36 13.69
N SER A 12 -17.29 -18.58 14.22
CA SER A 12 -16.10 -19.32 14.65
C SER A 12 -15.12 -19.58 13.50
N LEU A 13 -15.63 -19.87 12.30
CA LEU A 13 -14.80 -20.08 11.12
C LEU A 13 -14.21 -18.76 10.61
N LYS A 14 -14.98 -17.66 10.61
CA LYS A 14 -14.47 -16.32 10.28
C LYS A 14 -13.33 -15.93 11.22
N ARG A 15 -13.55 -16.07 12.53
CA ARG A 15 -12.55 -15.77 13.56
C ARG A 15 -11.31 -16.65 13.40
N PHE A 16 -11.48 -17.94 13.11
CA PHE A 16 -10.36 -18.84 12.83
C PHE A 16 -9.53 -18.39 11.62
N ILE A 17 -10.18 -18.02 10.51
CA ILE A 17 -9.48 -17.52 9.32
C ILE A 17 -8.71 -16.23 9.63
N VAL A 18 -9.32 -15.29 10.35
CA VAL A 18 -8.66 -14.03 10.77
C VAL A 18 -7.42 -14.31 11.62
N HIS A 19 -7.51 -15.23 12.59
CA HIS A 19 -6.36 -15.61 13.41
C HIS A 19 -5.26 -16.30 12.62
N LEU A 20 -5.61 -17.11 11.61
CA LEU A 20 -4.63 -17.75 10.72
C LEU A 20 -3.86 -16.75 9.84
N ASP A 21 -4.48 -15.62 9.49
CA ASP A 21 -3.87 -14.57 8.68
C ASP A 21 -2.99 -13.65 9.52
N LEU A 22 -3.53 -13.20 10.65
CA LEU A 22 -2.86 -12.26 11.54
C LEU A 22 -1.69 -12.88 12.32
N ARG A 23 -1.77 -14.19 12.65
CA ARG A 23 -0.72 -15.03 13.27
C ARG A 23 -0.03 -14.48 14.53
N ASP A 24 -0.50 -13.38 15.10
CA ASP A 24 0.07 -12.73 16.27
C ASP A 24 -0.97 -12.67 17.40
N PRO A 25 -0.71 -13.34 18.53
CA PRO A 25 -1.62 -13.34 19.68
C PRO A 25 -1.66 -12.00 20.44
N SER A 26 -0.78 -11.05 20.13
CA SER A 26 -0.76 -9.72 20.75
C SER A 26 -1.77 -8.74 20.12
N ILE A 27 -2.44 -9.14 19.04
CA ILE A 27 -3.36 -8.26 18.32
C ILE A 27 -4.63 -8.00 19.13
N PRO A 28 -5.05 -6.73 19.29
CA PRO A 28 -6.27 -6.38 20.01
C PRO A 28 -7.53 -7.01 19.40
N GLU A 29 -8.47 -7.42 20.25
CA GLU A 29 -9.74 -8.02 19.82
C GLU A 29 -10.54 -7.12 18.85
N CYS A 30 -10.46 -5.79 19.01
CA CYS A 30 -11.13 -4.84 18.11
C CYS A 30 -10.62 -4.92 16.66
N VAL A 31 -9.35 -5.28 16.45
CA VAL A 31 -8.77 -5.50 15.12
C VAL A 31 -9.32 -6.80 14.52
N ILE A 32 -9.47 -7.83 15.34
CA ILE A 32 -10.08 -9.12 14.94
C ILE A 32 -11.54 -8.92 14.55
N GLU A 33 -12.32 -8.19 15.36
CA GLU A 33 -13.70 -7.84 15.06
C GLU A 33 -13.82 -7.03 13.76
N SER A 34 -12.93 -6.04 13.58
CA SER A 34 -12.88 -5.24 12.34
C SER A 34 -12.55 -6.09 11.11
N ALA A 35 -11.63 -7.06 11.24
CA ALA A 35 -11.31 -8.00 10.17
C ALA A 35 -12.46 -8.98 9.89
N MET A 36 -13.24 -9.36 10.90
CA MET A 36 -14.43 -10.20 10.72
C MET A 36 -15.54 -9.50 9.92
N GLU A 37 -15.65 -8.18 9.99
CA GLU A 37 -16.57 -7.39 9.15
C GLU A 37 -16.25 -7.47 7.66
N LEU A 38 -15.01 -7.81 7.28
CA LEU A 38 -14.63 -8.04 5.89
C LEU A 38 -15.40 -9.22 5.26
N PHE A 39 -15.97 -10.12 6.05
CA PHE A 39 -16.83 -11.20 5.56
C PHE A 39 -18.29 -10.74 5.33
N SER A 40 -18.63 -9.50 5.65
CA SER A 40 -19.95 -8.93 5.40
C SER A 40 -20.20 -8.74 3.90
N SER A 41 -21.35 -9.21 3.41
CA SER A 41 -21.72 -9.06 2.01
C SER A 41 -21.83 -7.60 1.57
N THR A 42 -22.18 -6.69 2.50
CA THR A 42 -22.21 -5.25 2.25
C THR A 42 -20.80 -4.68 2.11
N VAL A 43 -19.87 -5.06 2.99
CA VAL A 43 -18.48 -4.60 2.96
C VAL A 43 -17.79 -5.07 1.68
N ILE A 44 -17.92 -6.36 1.35
CA ILE A 44 -17.34 -6.94 0.13
C ILE A 44 -17.96 -6.28 -1.10
N ARG A 45 -19.27 -6.09 -1.14
CA ARG A 45 -19.93 -5.41 -2.27
C ARG A 45 -19.39 -3.99 -2.45
N ASN A 46 -19.26 -3.22 -1.37
CA ASN A 46 -18.73 -1.86 -1.43
C ASN A 46 -17.26 -1.85 -1.88
N MET A 47 -16.44 -2.76 -1.37
CA MET A 47 -15.04 -2.95 -1.80
C MET A 47 -14.96 -3.27 -3.30
N LEU A 48 -15.81 -4.17 -3.81
CA LEU A 48 -15.86 -4.52 -5.22
C LEU A 48 -16.30 -3.34 -6.09
N TYR A 49 -17.22 -2.50 -5.63
CA TYR A 49 -17.59 -1.27 -6.35
C TYR A 49 -16.43 -0.29 -6.42
N LEU A 50 -15.73 -0.04 -5.30
CA LEU A 50 -14.54 0.80 -5.26
C LEU A 50 -13.45 0.27 -6.19
N LEU A 51 -13.19 -1.04 -6.17
CA LEU A 51 -12.23 -1.69 -7.05
C LEU A 51 -12.63 -1.51 -8.52
N ASN A 52 -13.89 -1.78 -8.86
CA ASN A 52 -14.40 -1.67 -10.22
C ASN A 52 -14.32 -0.24 -10.76
N ASP A 53 -14.64 0.77 -9.94
CA ASP A 53 -14.51 2.16 -10.36
C ASP A 53 -13.04 2.58 -10.49
N SER A 54 -12.17 2.12 -9.60
CA SER A 54 -10.72 2.32 -9.71
C SER A 54 -10.17 1.73 -11.02
N LEU A 55 -10.60 0.52 -11.39
CA LEU A 55 -10.19 -0.14 -12.64
C LEU A 55 -10.75 0.55 -13.90
N LYS A 56 -11.88 1.25 -13.81
CA LYS A 56 -12.40 2.06 -14.93
C LYS A 56 -11.60 3.35 -15.14
N ILE A 57 -11.09 3.94 -14.06
CA ILE A 57 -10.34 5.20 -14.08
C ILE A 57 -8.88 4.93 -14.46
N VAL A 58 -8.24 3.96 -13.80
CA VAL A 58 -6.85 3.57 -14.03
C VAL A 58 -6.79 2.65 -15.24
N LYS A 59 -6.86 3.23 -16.44
CA LYS A 59 -6.82 2.46 -17.69
C LYS A 59 -5.40 2.15 -18.14
N PHE A 60 -4.50 3.13 -18.03
CA PHE A 60 -3.12 3.01 -18.46
C PHE A 60 -2.21 3.87 -17.60
N HIS A 61 -1.01 3.37 -17.36
CA HIS A 61 0.06 4.13 -16.76
C HIS A 61 0.59 5.12 -17.81
N ASP A 62 0.44 6.42 -17.54
CA ASP A 62 0.90 7.47 -18.46
C ASP A 62 2.39 7.75 -18.28
N ASP A 63 3.20 7.04 -19.07
CA ASP A 63 4.65 7.17 -19.06
C ASP A 63 5.14 8.53 -19.57
N SER A 64 4.29 9.29 -20.28
CA SER A 64 4.69 10.56 -20.87
C SER A 64 4.79 11.68 -19.83
N LEU A 65 3.89 11.69 -18.84
CA LEU A 65 3.90 12.66 -17.74
C LEU A 65 5.15 12.48 -16.85
N PHE A 66 5.48 11.24 -16.53
CA PHE A 66 6.64 10.91 -15.69
C PHE A 66 7.97 11.20 -16.40
N ARG A 67 8.09 10.89 -17.70
CA ARG A 67 9.36 11.06 -18.43
C ARG A 67 9.66 12.51 -18.80
N ASN A 68 8.63 13.32 -19.09
CA ASN A 68 8.82 14.64 -19.67
C ASN A 68 8.63 15.78 -18.67
N GLU A 69 7.62 15.70 -17.80
CA GLU A 69 7.15 16.87 -17.04
C GLU A 69 7.56 16.83 -15.56
N TYR A 70 7.63 15.63 -14.97
CA TYR A 70 7.86 15.46 -13.51
C TYR A 70 9.04 14.56 -13.14
N ARG A 71 9.94 14.25 -14.09
CA ARG A 71 11.03 13.29 -13.91
C ARG A 71 11.89 13.53 -12.65
N ASN A 72 12.09 14.80 -12.28
CA ASN A 72 12.89 15.21 -11.12
C ASN A 72 12.03 15.71 -9.94
N ARG A 73 10.73 15.46 -9.96
CA ARG A 73 9.77 15.94 -8.94
C ARG A 73 9.00 14.84 -8.25
N ILE A 74 9.09 13.61 -8.77
CA ILE A 74 8.41 12.45 -8.20
C ILE A 74 9.46 11.46 -7.71
N ILE A 75 9.31 11.09 -6.44
CA ILE A 75 10.09 10.07 -5.77
C ILE A 75 9.13 8.94 -5.44
N LEU A 76 9.44 7.74 -5.91
CA LEU A 76 8.72 6.52 -5.57
C LEU A 76 9.48 5.79 -4.47
N PHE A 77 8.83 5.64 -3.32
CA PHE A 77 9.38 4.93 -2.17
C PHE A 77 8.63 3.61 -1.98
N TYR A 78 9.38 2.52 -1.85
CA TYR A 78 8.85 1.17 -1.69
C TYR A 78 9.38 0.55 -0.40
N GLY A 79 8.55 -0.13 0.38
CA GLY A 79 9.03 -0.90 1.53
C GLY A 79 9.74 -2.18 1.09
N ALA A 80 10.88 -2.54 1.70
CA ALA A 80 11.58 -3.79 1.39
C ALA A 80 10.82 -5.05 1.84
N SER A 81 10.04 -4.93 2.92
CA SER A 81 9.21 -5.99 3.52
C SER A 81 7.73 -5.84 3.19
N ASP A 82 7.40 -5.01 2.19
CA ASP A 82 6.03 -4.75 1.77
C ASP A 82 5.38 -6.03 1.22
N LYS A 83 4.30 -6.47 1.89
CA LYS A 83 3.55 -7.68 1.49
C LYS A 83 2.48 -7.41 0.43
N TRP A 84 2.18 -6.15 0.15
CA TRP A 84 1.13 -5.72 -0.76
C TRP A 84 1.71 -5.37 -2.13
N ILE A 85 2.90 -4.76 -2.16
CA ILE A 85 3.58 -4.39 -3.38
C ILE A 85 4.85 -5.24 -3.56
N PRO A 86 4.93 -6.07 -4.60
CA PRO A 86 6.11 -6.89 -4.87
C PRO A 86 7.34 -6.03 -5.19
N LYS A 87 8.51 -6.42 -4.70
CA LYS A 87 9.78 -5.70 -4.91
C LYS A 87 10.16 -5.58 -6.39
N GLU A 88 9.78 -6.57 -7.19
CA GLU A 88 9.99 -6.59 -8.64
C GLU A 88 9.29 -5.40 -9.33
N LEU A 89 8.25 -4.83 -8.71
CA LEU A 89 7.63 -3.61 -9.22
C LEU A 89 8.56 -2.40 -9.06
N ALA A 90 9.26 -2.28 -7.92
CA ALA A 90 10.22 -1.20 -7.70
C ALA A 90 11.36 -1.28 -8.72
N GLU A 91 11.93 -2.47 -8.93
CA GLU A 91 12.98 -2.72 -9.93
C GLU A 91 12.53 -2.32 -11.34
N LYS A 92 11.31 -2.70 -11.74
CA LYS A 92 10.73 -2.28 -13.02
C LYS A 92 10.56 -0.77 -13.14
N GLN A 93 10.21 -0.07 -12.06
CA GLN A 93 10.12 1.39 -12.10
C GLN A 93 11.50 2.04 -12.13
N GLU A 94 12.49 1.48 -11.44
CA GLU A 94 13.88 1.97 -11.47
C GLU A 94 14.45 1.90 -12.88
N GLU A 95 14.28 0.77 -13.59
CA GLU A 95 14.67 0.63 -15.00
C GLU A 95 14.00 1.67 -15.90
N ARG A 96 12.78 2.08 -15.58
CA ARG A 96 11.97 2.98 -16.40
C ARG A 96 12.26 4.45 -16.16
N LEU A 97 12.40 4.85 -14.89
CA LEU A 97 12.49 6.24 -14.44
C LEU A 97 13.95 6.67 -14.19
N GLY A 98 14.80 5.70 -13.82
CA GLY A 98 16.17 5.91 -13.40
C GLY A 98 16.34 5.85 -11.89
N LYS A 99 17.58 5.56 -11.47
CA LYS A 99 17.97 5.33 -10.07
C LYS A 99 17.67 6.47 -9.10
N SER A 100 17.57 7.70 -9.58
CA SER A 100 17.34 8.88 -8.74
C SER A 100 15.89 9.08 -8.32
N SER A 101 14.94 8.35 -8.91
CA SER A 101 13.50 8.55 -8.70
C SER A 101 12.83 7.40 -7.95
N VAL A 102 13.56 6.31 -7.68
CA VAL A 102 13.02 5.11 -7.04
C VAL A 102 13.93 4.72 -5.88
N PHE A 103 13.33 4.56 -4.70
CA PHE A 103 14.02 4.19 -3.46
C PHE A 103 13.31 2.99 -2.84
N VAL A 104 14.09 2.01 -2.42
CA VAL A 104 13.60 0.86 -1.66
C VAL A 104 14.09 1.04 -0.23
N ASP A 105 13.19 0.92 0.72
CA ASP A 105 13.49 1.09 2.13
C ASP A 105 14.55 0.10 2.62
N GLU A 106 15.53 0.60 3.35
CA GLU A 106 16.56 -0.22 4.00
C GLU A 106 16.26 -0.45 5.49
N ASN A 107 15.27 0.28 6.05
CA ASN A 107 14.97 0.30 7.48
C ASN A 107 13.92 -0.73 7.92
N GLY A 108 13.30 -1.44 6.97
CA GLY A 108 12.34 -2.50 7.25
C GLY A 108 10.95 -2.01 7.68
N CYS A 109 10.56 -0.81 7.25
CA CYS A 109 9.24 -0.23 7.51
C CYS A 109 8.13 -1.12 6.95
N ASP A 110 7.01 -1.16 7.65
CA ASP A 110 5.82 -1.88 7.20
C ASP A 110 5.12 -1.16 6.04
N HIS A 111 4.27 -1.86 5.28
CA HIS A 111 3.50 -1.27 4.18
C HIS A 111 2.72 -0.01 4.61
N ALA A 112 2.17 -0.06 5.82
CA ALA A 112 1.52 1.08 6.46
C ALA A 112 2.51 1.89 7.32
N PHE A 113 3.68 2.23 6.77
CA PHE A 113 4.74 3.01 7.45
C PHE A 113 4.21 4.33 8.04
N VAL A 114 3.12 4.89 7.49
CA VAL A 114 2.46 6.09 8.04
C VAL A 114 1.88 5.85 9.45
N ASN A 115 1.52 4.61 9.77
CA ASN A 115 0.88 4.25 11.03
C ASN A 115 1.89 3.84 12.12
N CYS A 116 2.96 3.14 11.75
CA CYS A 116 3.90 2.56 12.71
C CYS A 116 5.30 3.21 12.69
N ASP A 117 5.72 3.71 11.53
CA ASP A 117 7.09 4.15 11.27
C ASP A 117 7.15 5.65 10.91
N GLY A 118 6.19 6.43 11.43
CA GLY A 118 6.00 7.83 11.05
C GLY A 118 7.22 8.72 11.30
N GLU A 119 7.98 8.46 12.38
CA GLU A 119 9.22 9.19 12.68
C GLU A 119 10.32 8.88 11.65
N VAL A 120 10.51 7.60 11.33
CA VAL A 120 11.48 7.14 10.31
C VAL A 120 11.12 7.75 8.95
N MET A 121 9.85 7.66 8.57
CA MET A 121 9.39 8.21 7.29
C MET A 121 9.50 9.73 7.24
N ALA A 122 9.27 10.44 8.35
CA ALA A 122 9.48 11.89 8.42
C ALA A 122 10.95 12.27 8.16
N GLN A 123 11.90 11.50 8.70
CA GLN A 123 13.34 11.71 8.44
C GLN A 123 13.71 11.43 6.98
N ILE A 124 13.17 10.36 6.39
CA ILE A 124 13.36 10.02 4.98
C ILE A 124 12.84 11.14 4.08
N VAL A 125 11.59 11.56 4.27
CA VAL A 125 10.98 12.67 3.51
C VAL A 125 11.77 13.97 3.70
N PHE A 126 12.21 14.27 4.92
CA PHE A 126 13.04 15.44 5.18
C PHE A 126 14.37 15.40 4.41
N SER A 127 15.01 14.23 4.33
CA SER A 127 16.24 14.08 3.53
C SER A 127 15.99 14.34 2.05
N PHE A 128 14.89 13.83 1.48
CA PHE A 128 14.50 14.11 0.11
C PHE A 128 14.21 15.59 -0.13
N VAL A 129 13.47 16.25 0.77
CA VAL A 129 13.21 17.69 0.64
C VAL A 129 14.51 18.49 0.67
N ARG A 130 15.43 18.14 1.57
CA ARG A 130 16.73 18.82 1.67
C ARG A 130 17.57 18.64 0.41
N GLU A 131 17.67 17.42 -0.12
CA GLU A 131 18.51 17.10 -1.28
C GLU A 131 17.92 17.60 -2.60
N PHE A 132 16.60 17.51 -2.78
CA PHE A 132 15.97 17.82 -4.07
C PHE A 132 15.37 19.22 -4.17
N PHE A 133 15.04 19.90 -3.06
CA PHE A 133 14.36 21.19 -3.09
C PHE A 133 15.18 22.37 -2.59
N ILE A 134 16.17 22.17 -1.71
CA ILE A 134 17.00 23.30 -1.23
C ILE A 134 18.05 23.68 -2.28
N ASP A 135 18.63 22.72 -3.00
CA ASP A 135 19.58 22.99 -4.09
C ASP A 135 18.94 23.65 -5.33
N VAL A 136 17.60 23.68 -5.41
CA VAL A 136 16.85 24.37 -6.48
C VAL A 136 16.55 25.83 -6.13
N LEU A 137 16.69 26.22 -4.85
CA LEU A 137 16.44 27.57 -4.34
C LEU A 137 17.73 28.38 -4.06
N SER A 138 18.90 27.75 -4.18
CA SER A 138 20.23 28.39 -4.12
C SER A 138 20.80 28.68 -5.50
#